data_AF-A0A4P6JPS4-F1
#
_entry.id   AF-A0A4P6JPS4-F1
#
_cell.length_a   1.000
_cell.length_b   1.000
_cell.length_c   1.000
_cell.angle_alpha   90.00
_cell.angle_beta   90.00
_cell.angle_gamma   90.00
#
_symmetry.space_group_name_H-M   'P 1'
#
loop_
_entity.id
_entity.type
_entity.pdbx_description
1 polymer ?
#
loop_
_entity_poly.entity_id
_entity_poly.type
_entity_poly.pdbx_seq_one_letter_code
_entity_poly.pdbx_strand_id
1 'polypeptide(L)'
;MWAELQTIQMTYAQILQGERPWNALGDFLNYWFDYASDRRQEMVEDALVLPGTLTDETLRWAAFCSASVEYLCACYGLTCPAWVHDPAYVLPEPWFHGLGAQRPHVQMRLLHETPEAFSRRKIYCSPRLFANKYELASEKRERQVASV
;
A
#
# COMPACT_ATOMS: atom_id res chain seq x y z
N MET A 1 24.39 -14.74 -0.21
CA MET A 1 23.06 -15.03 0.34
C MET A 1 22.10 -14.23 -0.49
N TRP A 2 21.29 -14.87 -1.34
CA TRP A 2 20.29 -14.13 -2.12
C TRP A 2 19.31 -13.50 -1.14
N ALA A 3 18.93 -12.26 -1.42
CA ALA A 3 18.07 -11.53 -0.52
C ALA A 3 16.69 -12.22 -0.48
N GLU A 4 16.24 -12.50 0.73
CA GLU A 4 14.95 -13.12 1.02
C GLU A 4 13.84 -12.25 0.41
N LEU A 5 12.86 -12.87 -0.25
CA LEU A 5 11.75 -12.16 -0.90
C LEU A 5 11.05 -11.27 0.13
N GLN A 6 10.98 -9.95 -0.10
CA GLN A 6 10.29 -9.06 0.83
C GLN A 6 8.77 -9.15 0.64
N THR A 7 8.07 -9.80 1.57
CA THR A 7 6.59 -9.92 1.54
C THR A 7 5.91 -8.79 2.31
N ILE A 8 4.61 -8.59 2.08
CA ILE A 8 3.83 -7.62 2.84
C ILE A 8 3.74 -7.97 4.33
N GLN A 9 3.72 -9.26 4.66
CA GLN A 9 3.75 -9.76 6.04
C GLN A 9 5.07 -9.36 6.73
N MET A 10 6.21 -9.55 6.05
CA MET A 10 7.52 -9.12 6.55
C MET A 10 7.59 -7.61 6.72
N THR A 11 7.07 -6.83 5.77
CA THR A 11 6.99 -5.38 5.86
C THR A 11 6.21 -4.93 7.09
N TYR A 12 5.05 -5.53 7.35
CA TYR A 12 4.29 -5.21 8.56
C TYR A 12 5.04 -5.60 9.83
N ALA A 13 5.68 -6.77 9.87
CA ALA A 13 6.48 -7.20 11.01
C ALA A 13 7.65 -6.24 11.31
N GLN A 14 8.34 -5.73 10.28
CA GLN A 14 9.39 -4.72 10.43
C GLN A 14 8.85 -3.41 11.02
N ILE A 15 7.66 -2.97 10.59
CA ILE A 15 6.99 -1.80 11.17
C ILE A 15 6.73 -2.01 12.67
N LEU A 16 6.23 -3.19 13.06
CA LEU A 16 6.03 -3.52 14.47
C LEU A 16 7.33 -3.54 15.29
N GLN A 17 8.46 -3.85 14.65
CA GLN A 17 9.79 -3.84 15.27
C GLN A 17 10.43 -2.44 15.32
N GLY A 18 9.74 -1.41 14.81
CA GLY A 18 10.17 -0.01 14.89
C GLY A 18 10.84 0.53 13.62
N GLU A 19 10.87 -0.23 12.52
CA GLU A 19 11.28 0.31 11.22
C GLU A 19 10.31 1.41 10.77
N ARG A 20 10.83 2.43 10.10
CA ARG A 20 9.97 3.48 9.56
C ARG A 20 9.07 2.89 8.49
N PRO A 21 7.73 3.10 8.55
CA PRO A 21 6.80 2.46 7.63
C PRO A 21 7.13 2.64 6.15
N TRP A 22 7.57 3.85 5.77
CA TRP A 22 7.92 4.14 4.39
C TRP A 22 9.24 3.52 3.92
N ASN A 23 10.16 3.19 4.83
CA ASN A 23 11.36 2.44 4.49
C ASN A 23 10.96 0.98 4.19
N ALA A 24 10.25 0.33 5.12
CA ALA A 24 9.80 -1.06 4.97
C ALA A 24 8.86 -1.27 3.77
N LEU A 25 7.97 -0.30 3.50
CA LEU A 25 7.13 -0.29 2.29
C LEU A 25 7.97 -0.03 1.03
N GLY A 26 8.97 0.84 1.10
CA GLY A 26 9.89 1.10 -0.02
C GLY A 26 10.64 -0.16 -0.45
N ASP A 27 11.13 -0.94 0.52
CA ASP A 27 11.79 -2.22 0.25
C ASP A 27 10.84 -3.21 -0.41
N PHE A 28 9.61 -3.36 0.10
CA PHE A 28 8.60 -4.19 -0.55
C PHE A 28 8.32 -3.75 -1.99
N LEU A 29 8.18 -2.45 -2.23
CA LEU A 29 7.92 -1.92 -3.57
C LEU A 29 9.12 -2.12 -4.52
N ASN A 30 10.35 -2.13 -4.02
CA ASN A 30 11.52 -2.47 -4.84
C ASN A 30 11.45 -3.92 -5.35
N TYR A 31 11.03 -4.87 -4.51
CA TYR A 31 10.79 -6.24 -4.97
C TYR A 31 9.58 -6.32 -5.91
N TRP A 32 8.50 -5.60 -5.60
CA TRP A 32 7.26 -5.65 -6.36
C TRP A 32 7.43 -5.17 -7.80
N PHE A 33 8.19 -4.09 -7.98
CA PHE A 33 8.40 -3.47 -9.29
C PHE A 33 9.64 -3.96 -10.02
N ASP A 34 10.70 -4.38 -9.32
CA ASP A 34 12.00 -4.65 -9.93
C ASP A 34 12.49 -6.07 -9.60
N TYR A 35 12.83 -6.35 -8.34
CA TYR A 35 13.63 -7.52 -7.99
C TYR A 35 12.90 -8.88 -8.05
N ALA A 36 11.57 -8.90 -7.96
CA ALA A 36 10.77 -10.14 -7.93
C ALA A 36 9.39 -9.95 -8.57
N SER A 37 9.32 -9.20 -9.67
CA SER A 37 8.07 -8.90 -10.38
C SER A 37 7.33 -10.14 -10.91
N ASP A 38 8.04 -11.25 -11.11
CA ASP A 38 7.53 -12.58 -11.48
C ASP A 38 6.94 -13.36 -10.30
N ARG A 39 7.20 -12.93 -9.05
CA ARG A 39 6.76 -13.59 -7.81
C ARG A 39 5.77 -12.76 -6.98
N ARG A 40 5.11 -11.78 -7.60
CA ARG A 40 4.17 -10.87 -6.91
C ARG A 40 3.08 -11.57 -6.11
N GLN A 41 2.55 -12.70 -6.59
CA GLN A 41 1.53 -13.45 -5.87
C GLN A 41 2.06 -13.93 -4.50
N GLU A 42 3.27 -14.51 -4.49
CA GLU A 42 3.93 -15.00 -3.27
C GLU A 42 4.19 -13.88 -2.26
N MET A 43 4.45 -12.66 -2.74
CA MET A 43 4.72 -11.51 -1.87
C MET A 43 3.51 -11.06 -1.02
N VAL A 44 2.30 -11.46 -1.39
CA VAL A 44 1.05 -10.99 -0.76
C VAL A 44 0.14 -12.10 -0.27
N GLU A 45 0.44 -13.36 -0.58
CA GLU A 45 -0.38 -14.52 -0.26
C GLU A 45 -0.65 -14.64 1.25
N ASP A 46 0.38 -14.48 2.07
CA ASP A 46 0.30 -14.66 3.52
C ASP A 46 -0.31 -13.46 4.24
N ALA A 47 -1.24 -13.75 5.15
CA ALA A 47 -1.90 -12.76 6.00
C ALA A 47 -0.93 -12.10 7.00
N LEU A 48 -1.25 -10.88 7.43
CA LEU A 48 -0.47 -10.19 8.45
C LEU A 48 -0.56 -10.90 9.80
N VAL A 49 0.56 -10.99 10.54
CA VAL A 49 0.56 -11.46 11.92
C VAL A 49 0.26 -10.28 12.84
N LEU A 50 -0.97 -10.19 13.33
CA LEU A 50 -1.39 -9.14 14.24
C LEU A 50 -0.84 -9.41 15.67
N PRO A 51 -0.34 -8.39 16.38
CA PRO A 51 0.07 -8.54 17.77
C PRO A 51 -1.15 -8.82 18.66
N GLY A 52 -0.95 -9.50 19.79
CA GLY A 52 -2.02 -9.81 20.75
C GLY A 52 -2.67 -8.56 21.38
N THR A 53 -2.03 -7.40 21.28
CA THR A 53 -2.62 -6.10 21.64
C THR A 53 -2.38 -5.11 20.50
N LEU A 54 -3.46 -4.69 19.84
CA LEU A 54 -3.40 -3.69 18.77
C LEU A 54 -3.49 -2.28 19.36
N THR A 55 -2.52 -1.45 19.02
CA THR A 55 -2.63 0.00 19.18
C THR A 55 -3.22 0.63 17.91
N ASP A 56 -3.78 1.83 18.03
CA ASP A 56 -4.30 2.59 16.88
C ASP A 56 -3.29 2.70 15.74
N GLU A 57 -2.01 2.89 16.05
CA GLU A 57 -0.95 2.99 15.04
C GLU A 57 -0.70 1.66 14.35
N THR A 58 -0.58 0.56 15.11
CA THR A 58 -0.36 -0.77 14.53
C THR A 58 -1.54 -1.24 13.69
N LEU A 59 -2.77 -0.87 14.07
CA LEU A 59 -3.98 -1.14 13.32
C LEU A 59 -4.04 -0.30 12.03
N ARG A 60 -3.69 0.99 12.09
CA ARG A 60 -3.59 1.86 10.90
C ARG A 60 -2.66 1.26 9.85
N TRP A 61 -1.49 0.79 10.26
CA TRP A 61 -0.54 0.16 9.33
C TRP A 61 -0.98 -1.22 8.84
N ALA A 62 -1.66 -2.03 9.67
CA ALA A 62 -2.26 -3.28 9.20
C ALA A 62 -3.33 -3.04 8.12
N ALA A 63 -4.24 -2.10 8.39
CA ALA A 63 -5.25 -1.65 7.44
C ALA A 63 -4.60 -1.13 6.15
N PHE A 64 -3.53 -0.35 6.27
CA PHE A 64 -2.77 0.16 5.13
C PHE A 64 -2.17 -0.95 4.28
N CYS A 65 -1.48 -1.90 4.91
CA CYS A 65 -0.88 -3.04 4.22
C CYS A 65 -1.94 -3.87 3.49
N SER A 66 -3.08 -4.18 4.13
CA SER A 66 -4.18 -4.91 3.47
C SER A 66 -4.77 -4.14 2.28
N ALA A 67 -5.02 -2.84 2.41
CA ALA A 67 -5.49 -1.99 1.30
C ALA A 67 -4.48 -1.94 0.15
N SER A 68 -3.18 -1.92 0.47
CA SER A 68 -2.10 -1.92 -0.51
C SER A 68 -2.10 -3.22 -1.32
N VAL A 69 -2.27 -4.36 -0.66
CA VAL A 69 -2.39 -5.66 -1.35
C VAL A 69 -3.56 -5.67 -2.32
N GLU A 70 -4.76 -5.29 -1.84
CA GLU A 70 -5.94 -5.26 -2.70
C GLU A 70 -5.75 -4.37 -3.93
N TYR A 71 -5.22 -3.16 -3.70
CA TYR A 71 -4.94 -2.20 -4.76
C TYR A 71 -3.93 -2.77 -5.78
N LEU A 72 -2.83 -3.32 -5.30
CA LEU A 72 -1.77 -3.85 -6.17
C LEU A 72 -2.23 -5.11 -6.92
N CYS A 73 -3.00 -6.00 -6.29
CA CYS A 73 -3.60 -7.14 -6.98
C CYS A 73 -4.51 -6.69 -8.12
N ALA A 74 -5.37 -5.68 -7.88
CA ALA A 74 -6.24 -5.12 -8.90
C ALA A 74 -5.45 -4.49 -10.06
N CYS A 75 -4.40 -3.70 -9.76
CA CYS A 75 -3.57 -3.06 -10.77
C CYS A 75 -2.80 -4.05 -11.66
N TYR A 76 -2.38 -5.19 -11.10
CA TYR A 76 -1.52 -6.17 -11.77
C TYR A 76 -2.25 -7.45 -12.20
N GLY A 77 -3.58 -7.49 -12.08
CA GLY A 77 -4.40 -8.64 -12.50
C GLY A 77 -4.14 -9.92 -11.69
N LEU A 78 -3.71 -9.79 -10.44
CA LEU A 78 -3.43 -10.92 -9.54
C LEU A 78 -4.68 -11.33 -8.76
N THR A 79 -4.69 -12.56 -8.26
CA THR A 79 -5.74 -13.01 -7.34
C THR A 79 -5.56 -12.34 -5.99
N CYS A 80 -6.56 -11.54 -5.58
CA CYS A 80 -6.57 -10.91 -4.27
C CYS A 80 -6.80 -11.97 -3.17
N PRO A 81 -5.88 -12.12 -2.20
CA PRO A 81 -6.05 -13.09 -1.12
C PRO A 81 -7.25 -12.77 -0.22
N ALA A 82 -7.95 -13.80 0.25
CA ALA A 82 -9.18 -13.62 1.03
C ALA A 82 -8.96 -12.86 2.35
N TRP A 83 -7.80 -13.03 2.99
CA TRP A 83 -7.45 -12.37 4.25
C TRP A 83 -7.53 -10.85 4.15
N VAL A 84 -7.29 -10.29 2.96
CA VAL A 84 -7.28 -8.84 2.74
C VAL A 84 -8.62 -8.21 3.11
N HIS A 85 -9.72 -8.95 2.93
CA HIS A 85 -11.08 -8.49 3.21
C HIS A 85 -11.55 -8.72 4.65
N ASP A 86 -10.68 -9.18 5.55
CA ASP A 86 -11.03 -9.39 6.95
C ASP A 86 -11.45 -8.05 7.60
N PRO A 87 -12.61 -7.99 8.27
CA PRO A 87 -13.06 -6.80 9.00
C PRO A 87 -12.07 -6.28 10.05
N ALA A 88 -11.14 -7.11 10.53
CA ALA A 88 -10.07 -6.72 11.44
C ALA A 88 -9.16 -5.62 10.87
N TYR A 89 -9.14 -5.43 9.54
CA TYR A 89 -8.36 -4.39 8.87
C TYR A 89 -9.16 -3.11 8.57
N VAL A 90 -10.40 -2.98 9.06
CA VAL A 90 -11.21 -1.77 8.90
C VAL A 90 -11.01 -0.86 10.10
N LEU A 91 -10.63 0.40 9.84
CA LEU A 91 -10.41 1.35 10.93
C LEU A 91 -11.73 1.81 11.57
N PRO A 92 -11.76 2.01 12.90
CA PRO A 92 -12.93 2.56 13.57
C PRO A 92 -13.17 4.02 13.14
N GLU A 93 -12.11 4.80 12.98
CA GLU A 93 -12.14 6.21 12.59
C GLU A 93 -11.39 6.48 11.28
N PRO A 94 -11.78 7.50 10.49
CA PRO A 94 -11.05 7.94 9.32
C PRO A 94 -9.58 8.25 9.60
N TRP A 95 -8.69 7.71 8.77
CA TRP A 95 -7.28 8.04 8.81
C TRP A 95 -6.84 8.76 7.53
N PHE A 96 -6.65 10.07 7.65
CA PHE A 96 -6.10 10.90 6.58
C PHE A 96 -4.57 10.87 6.63
N HIS A 97 -3.96 10.31 5.59
CA HIS A 97 -2.52 10.11 5.51
C HIS A 97 -1.88 10.92 4.37
N GLY A 98 -0.71 11.50 4.65
CA GLY A 98 0.08 12.28 3.70
C GLY A 98 0.32 13.74 4.11
N LEU A 99 1.07 14.46 3.27
CA LEU A 99 1.47 15.83 3.56
C LEU A 99 0.25 16.76 3.59
N GLY A 100 0.06 17.46 4.72
CA GLY A 100 -1.04 18.40 4.88
C GLY A 100 -2.42 17.75 5.05
N ALA A 101 -2.49 16.44 5.32
CA ALA A 101 -3.73 15.67 5.48
C ALA A 101 -4.67 16.18 6.59
N GLN A 102 -4.19 17.06 7.47
CA GLN A 102 -5.00 17.72 8.51
C GLN A 102 -5.74 18.97 8.00
N ARG A 103 -5.46 19.44 6.78
CA ARG A 103 -6.11 20.63 6.21
C ARG A 103 -7.46 20.25 5.59
N PRO A 104 -8.56 20.96 5.88
CA PRO A 104 -9.90 20.60 5.40
C PRO A 104 -10.00 20.44 3.87
N HIS A 105 -9.39 21.34 3.10
CA HIS A 105 -9.38 21.23 1.63
C HIS A 105 -8.60 20.01 1.12
N VAL A 106 -7.56 19.57 1.84
CA VAL A 106 -6.82 18.36 1.50
C VAL A 106 -7.66 17.13 1.83
N GLN A 107 -8.34 17.11 2.98
CA GLN A 107 -9.25 16.02 3.36
C GLN A 107 -10.38 15.86 2.34
N MET A 108 -11.05 16.95 1.96
CA MET A 108 -12.09 16.94 0.93
C MET A 108 -11.57 16.32 -0.38
N ARG A 109 -10.38 16.72 -0.83
CA ARG A 109 -9.77 16.12 -2.02
C ARG A 109 -9.50 14.61 -1.83
N LEU A 110 -8.93 14.21 -0.69
CA LEU A 110 -8.62 12.82 -0.40
C LEU A 110 -9.89 11.95 -0.34
N LEU A 111 -11.02 12.46 0.19
CA LEU A 111 -12.29 11.73 0.19
C LEU A 111 -12.75 11.34 -1.22
N HIS A 112 -12.44 12.17 -2.23
CA HIS A 112 -12.82 11.93 -3.63
C HIS A 112 -11.78 11.14 -4.42
N GLU A 113 -10.49 11.35 -4.17
CA GLU A 113 -9.40 10.81 -4.99
C GLU A 113 -8.85 9.47 -4.48
N THR A 114 -9.14 9.09 -3.24
CA THR A 114 -8.58 7.87 -2.64
C THR A 114 -9.10 6.62 -3.37
N PRO A 115 -8.21 5.67 -3.74
CA PRO A 115 -8.64 4.41 -4.34
C PRO A 115 -9.57 3.60 -3.43
N GLU A 116 -10.49 2.86 -4.04
CA GLU A 116 -11.57 2.16 -3.32
C GLU A 116 -11.05 1.16 -2.26
N ALA A 117 -9.94 0.47 -2.54
CA ALA A 117 -9.28 -0.42 -1.61
C ALA A 117 -8.92 0.26 -0.28
N PHE A 118 -8.55 1.54 -0.31
CA PHE A 118 -8.21 2.31 0.89
C PHE A 118 -9.45 2.89 1.55
N SER A 119 -10.36 3.47 0.76
CA SER A 119 -11.55 4.14 1.31
C SER A 119 -12.51 3.17 2.02
N ARG A 120 -12.63 1.91 1.55
CA ARG A 120 -13.38 0.85 2.25
C ARG A 120 -12.88 0.58 3.67
N ARG A 121 -11.60 0.83 3.95
CA ARG A 121 -10.97 0.67 5.28
C ARG A 121 -10.85 2.00 6.04
N LYS A 122 -11.53 3.05 5.56
CA LYS A 122 -11.47 4.44 6.07
C LYS A 122 -10.08 5.05 6.04
N ILE A 123 -9.23 4.60 5.13
CA ILE A 123 -7.93 5.21 4.87
C ILE A 123 -8.11 6.20 3.73
N TYR A 124 -7.62 7.42 3.89
CA TYR A 124 -7.71 8.48 2.90
C TYR A 124 -6.31 8.98 2.57
N CYS A 125 -5.83 8.66 1.37
CA CYS A 125 -4.46 8.89 0.94
C CYS A 125 -4.39 9.29 -0.53
N SER A 126 -3.26 9.89 -0.92
CA SER A 126 -3.04 10.29 -2.32
C SER A 126 -3.12 9.07 -3.24
N PRO A 127 -3.79 9.15 -4.41
CA PRO A 127 -3.78 8.06 -5.39
C PRO A 127 -2.40 7.81 -5.99
N ARG A 128 -1.46 8.77 -5.85
CA ARG A 128 -0.09 8.66 -6.37
C ARG A 128 0.87 7.92 -5.42
N LEU A 129 0.35 7.29 -4.38
CA LEU A 129 1.14 6.68 -3.32
C LEU A 129 2.00 5.51 -3.81
N PHE A 130 1.51 4.77 -4.81
CA PHE A 130 2.25 3.71 -5.49
C PHE A 130 2.77 4.12 -6.87
N ALA A 131 2.61 5.38 -7.26
CA ALA A 131 3.09 5.86 -8.55
C ALA A 131 4.60 5.70 -8.60
N ASN A 132 5.06 4.66 -9.29
CA ASN A 132 6.47 4.32 -9.30
C ASN A 132 7.21 5.23 -10.31
N LYS A 133 8.51 5.40 -10.12
CA LYS A 133 9.38 6.23 -10.99
C LYS A 133 9.39 5.79 -12.47
N TYR A 134 9.12 4.52 -12.76
CA TYR A 134 9.01 3.91 -14.07
C TYR A 134 7.64 4.15 -14.74
N GLU A 135 6.52 4.06 -14.01
CA GLU A 135 5.18 4.41 -14.50
C GLU A 135 5.10 5.91 -14.85
N LEU A 136 5.66 6.75 -13.99
CA LEU A 136 5.80 8.19 -14.27
C LEU A 136 6.76 8.47 -15.45
N ALA A 137 7.71 7.57 -15.73
CA ALA A 137 8.62 7.69 -16.87
C ALA A 137 8.02 7.15 -18.18
N SER A 138 7.12 6.16 -18.15
CA SER A 138 6.34 5.72 -19.31
C SER A 138 5.27 6.75 -19.67
N GLU A 139 4.52 7.29 -18.70
CA GLU A 139 3.53 8.35 -18.93
C GLU A 139 4.17 9.62 -19.53
N LYS A 140 5.38 9.99 -19.08
CA LYS A 140 6.14 11.09 -19.67
C LYS A 140 6.52 10.84 -21.13
N ARG A 141 6.86 9.60 -21.49
CA ARG A 141 7.20 9.22 -22.87
C ARG A 141 5.96 9.23 -23.76
N GLU A 142 4.83 8.72 -23.30
CA GLU A 142 3.58 8.70 -24.06
C GLU A 142 3.04 10.11 -24.33
N ARG A 143 3.07 11.01 -23.34
CA ARG A 143 2.68 12.43 -23.53
C ARG A 143 3.59 13.18 -24.50
N GLN A 144 4.85 12.80 -24.57
CA GLN A 144 5.83 13.41 -25.47
C GLN A 144 5.65 12.94 -26.92
N VAL A 145 5.12 11.74 -27.14
CA VAL A 145 4.78 11.20 -28.46
C VAL A 145 3.40 11.69 -28.94
N ALA A 146 2.43 11.88 -28.04
CA ALA A 146 1.09 12.37 -28.38
C ALA A 146 0.99 13.89 -28.64
N SER A 147 2.08 14.64 -28.43
CA SER A 147 2.20 16.07 -28.75
C SER A 147 3.08 16.34 -29.99
N VAL A 148 3.36 15.31 -30.79
CA VAL A 148 4.06 15.38 -32.08
C VAL A 148 3.10 15.09 -33.21
#